data_AF-A0A6L6F6K1-F1
#
_entry.id   AF-A0A6L6F6K1-F1
#
_cell.length_a   1.000
_cell.length_b   1.000
_cell.length_c   1.000
_cell.angle_alpha   90.00
_cell.angle_beta   90.00
_cell.angle_gamma   90.00
#
_symmetry.space_group_name_H-M   'P 1'
#
loop_
_entity.id
_entity.type
_entity.pdbx_description
1 polymer ?
#
loop_
_entity_poly.entity_id
_entity_poly.type
_entity_poly.pdbx_seq_one_letter_code
_entity_poly.pdbx_strand_id
1 'polypeptide(L)'
;MKLVLATISYLITACALVLLAVRVRQLIAIYKKQQPDPTRGNDKSARFKNMLKEVLGHTKMLNFTGTGIAHWFVMIGFGALFGTLITAYGQVINPDFALPIIGHFVGYELFAEVIAALTGIGIVTLIGIRQVTRFRMLNRFS
;
A
#
# COMPACT_ATOMS: atom_id res chain seq x y z
N MET A 1 -0.11 -26.93 -16.54
CA MET A 1 0.72 -25.93 -15.82
C MET A 1 -0.07 -24.71 -15.36
N LYS A 2 -0.84 -24.01 -16.22
CA LYS A 2 -1.63 -22.81 -15.85
C LYS A 2 -2.55 -23.02 -14.62
N LEU A 3 -3.30 -24.12 -14.58
CA LEU A 3 -4.20 -24.44 -13.47
C LEU A 3 -3.46 -24.64 -12.13
N VAL A 4 -2.27 -25.25 -12.15
CA VAL A 4 -1.46 -25.48 -10.93
C VAL A 4 -0.96 -24.16 -10.37
N LEU A 5 -0.47 -23.27 -11.23
CA LEU A 5 -0.01 -21.93 -10.84
C LEU A 5 -1.17 -21.07 -10.30
N ALA A 6 -2.32 -21.10 -10.96
CA ALA A 6 -3.53 -20.43 -10.49
C ALA A 6 -3.96 -20.92 -9.11
N THR A 7 -4.00 -22.24 -8.94
CA THR A 7 -4.41 -22.86 -7.68
C THR A 7 -3.47 -22.47 -6.55
N ILE A 8 -2.16 -22.57 -6.75
CA ILE A 8 -1.17 -22.20 -5.72
C ILE A 8 -1.27 -20.70 -5.39
N SER A 9 -1.29 -19.83 -6.41
CA SER A 9 -1.38 -18.38 -6.22
C SER A 9 -2.60 -17.99 -5.41
N TYR A 10 -3.79 -18.48 -5.80
CA TYR A 10 -5.03 -18.11 -5.13
C TYR A 10 -5.17 -18.72 -3.73
N LEU A 11 -4.64 -19.93 -3.50
CA LEU A 11 -4.59 -20.53 -2.16
C LEU A 11 -3.72 -19.72 -1.20
N ILE A 12 -2.55 -19.23 -1.67
CA ILE A 12 -1.69 -18.36 -0.85
C ILE A 12 -2.42 -17.07 -0.50
N THR A 13 -3.07 -16.42 -1.48
CA THR A 13 -3.85 -15.21 -1.26
C THR A 13 -5.00 -15.45 -0.28
N ALA A 14 -5.75 -16.56 -0.44
CA ALA A 14 -6.82 -16.92 0.47
C ALA A 14 -6.32 -17.12 1.90
N CYS A 15 -5.21 -17.86 2.08
CA CYS A 15 -4.58 -18.05 3.39
C CYS A 15 -4.17 -16.72 4.02
N ALA A 16 -3.52 -15.83 3.25
CA ALA A 16 -3.12 -14.51 3.72
C ALA A 16 -4.33 -13.66 4.16
N LEU A 17 -5.43 -13.67 3.40
CA LEU A 17 -6.66 -12.96 3.75
C LEU A 17 -7.34 -13.52 5.00
N VAL A 18 -7.34 -14.84 5.18
CA VAL A 18 -7.85 -15.47 6.41
C VAL A 18 -7.03 -15.03 7.63
N LEU A 19 -5.70 -15.07 7.53
CA LEU A 19 -4.82 -14.60 8.61
C LEU A 19 -5.05 -13.12 8.91
N LEU A 20 -5.16 -12.28 7.88
CA LEU A 20 -5.47 -10.85 8.03
C LEU A 20 -6.81 -10.65 8.74
N ALA A 21 -7.87 -11.34 8.32
CA ALA A 21 -9.19 -11.24 8.92
C ALA A 21 -9.22 -11.69 10.38
N VAL A 22 -8.45 -12.71 10.75
CA VAL A 22 -8.28 -13.14 12.16
C VAL A 22 -7.59 -12.04 12.96
N ARG A 23 -6.47 -11.50 12.47
CA ARG A 23 -5.69 -10.48 13.19
C ARG A 23 -6.44 -9.16 13.33
N VAL A 24 -7.14 -8.71 12.29
CA VAL A 24 -7.96 -7.49 12.34
C VAL A 24 -9.05 -7.63 13.41
N ARG A 25 -9.74 -8.78 13.47
CA ARG A 25 -10.75 -9.05 14.51
C ARG A 25 -10.15 -9.00 15.92
N GLN A 26 -8.96 -9.57 16.11
CA GLN A 26 -8.25 -9.53 17.38
C GLN A 26 -7.89 -8.09 17.79
N LEU A 27 -7.35 -7.29 16.86
CA LEU A 27 -7.01 -5.89 17.12
C LEU A 27 -8.24 -5.06 17.49
N ILE A 28 -9.34 -5.22 16.73
CA ILE A 28 -10.61 -4.55 17.04
C ILE A 28 -11.12 -4.96 18.43
N ALA A 29 -11.04 -6.25 18.78
CA ALA A 29 -11.44 -6.73 20.11
C ALA A 29 -10.57 -6.12 21.23
N ILE A 30 -9.29 -5.90 21.00
CA ILE A 30 -8.39 -5.22 21.95
C ILE A 30 -8.79 -3.75 22.09
N TYR A 31 -8.99 -3.02 21.00
CA TYR A 31 -9.35 -1.60 21.04
C TYR A 31 -10.69 -1.35 21.71
N LYS A 32 -11.67 -2.25 21.52
CA LYS A 32 -12.99 -2.16 22.17
C LYS A 32 -12.95 -2.33 23.69
N LYS A 33 -11.86 -2.84 24.28
CA LYS A 33 -11.72 -2.93 25.75
C LYS A 33 -11.43 -1.59 26.42
N GLN A 34 -11.04 -0.56 25.65
CA GLN A 34 -10.76 0.77 26.18
C GLN A 34 -12.06 1.59 26.33
N GLN A 35 -12.00 2.65 27.14
CA GLN A 35 -13.14 3.55 27.34
C GLN A 35 -13.56 4.19 26.01
N PRO A 36 -14.86 4.16 25.66
CA PRO A 36 -15.35 4.81 24.46
C PRO A 36 -15.22 6.32 24.58
N ASP A 37 -14.67 6.96 23.54
CA ASP A 37 -14.67 8.41 23.40
C ASP A 37 -16.01 8.88 22.81
N PRO A 38 -16.88 9.55 23.59
CA PRO A 38 -18.21 9.98 23.12
C PRO A 38 -18.14 11.05 22.04
N THR A 39 -17.01 11.75 21.90
CA THR A 39 -16.83 12.81 20.89
C THR A 39 -16.41 12.27 19.52
N ARG A 40 -15.99 11.00 19.45
CA ARG A 40 -15.44 10.37 18.24
C ARG A 40 -16.43 10.31 17.07
N GLY A 41 -17.74 10.35 17.37
CA GLY A 41 -18.83 10.34 16.40
C GLY A 41 -19.19 11.72 15.82
N ASN A 42 -18.65 12.81 16.36
CA ASN A 42 -18.98 14.16 15.94
C ASN A 42 -18.32 14.50 14.59
N ASP A 43 -18.97 15.36 13.81
CA ASP A 43 -18.46 15.95 12.55
C ASP A 43 -17.81 14.95 11.59
N LYS A 44 -18.43 13.78 11.40
CA LYS A 44 -17.89 12.68 10.58
C LYS A 44 -17.44 13.12 9.19
N SER A 45 -18.20 14.04 8.57
CA SER A 45 -17.90 14.58 7.24
C SER A 45 -16.63 15.43 7.22
N ALA A 46 -16.45 16.34 8.19
CA ALA A 46 -15.26 17.16 8.31
C ALA A 46 -14.03 16.31 8.62
N ARG A 47 -14.16 15.34 9.53
CA ARG A 47 -13.08 14.40 9.86
C ARG A 47 -12.68 13.53 8.68
N PHE A 48 -13.63 13.04 7.90
CA PHE A 48 -13.35 12.26 6.69
C PHE A 48 -12.63 13.09 5.62
N LYS A 49 -13.09 14.33 5.37
CA LYS A 49 -12.42 15.24 4.44
C LYS A 49 -10.99 15.55 4.88
N ASN A 50 -10.78 15.83 6.17
CA ASN A 50 -9.45 16.07 6.71
C ASN A 50 -8.56 14.83 6.60
N MET A 51 -9.08 13.64 6.91
CA MET A 51 -8.39 12.37 6.73
C MET A 51 -7.95 12.19 5.28
N LEU A 52 -8.84 12.37 4.30
CA LEU A 52 -8.49 12.26 2.89
C LEU A 52 -7.40 13.27 2.48
N LYS A 53 -7.52 14.52 2.93
CA LYS A 53 -6.53 15.57 2.66
C LYS A 53 -5.16 15.22 3.23
N GLU A 54 -5.11 14.74 4.48
CA GLU A 54 -3.88 14.37 5.16
C GLU A 54 -3.26 13.10 4.57
N VAL A 55 -4.07 12.09 4.23
CA VAL A 55 -3.59 10.83 3.65
C VAL A 55 -3.13 11.04 2.21
N LEU A 56 -3.95 11.61 1.32
CA LEU A 56 -3.55 11.77 -0.09
C LEU A 56 -2.44 12.80 -0.25
N GLY A 57 -2.50 13.89 0.51
CA GLY A 57 -1.49 14.94 0.45
C GLY A 57 -0.22 14.64 1.22
N HIS A 58 -0.20 13.63 2.10
CA HIS A 58 0.88 13.38 3.08
C HIS A 58 1.37 14.67 3.77
N THR A 59 0.47 15.64 3.96
CA THR A 59 0.84 17.03 4.28
C THR A 59 1.62 17.13 5.60
N LYS A 60 1.35 16.24 6.55
CA LYS A 60 2.11 16.11 7.81
C LYS A 60 3.49 15.49 7.61
N MET A 61 3.63 14.49 6.73
CA MET A 61 4.86 13.70 6.56
C MET A 61 5.84 14.34 5.56
N LEU A 62 5.34 15.12 4.59
CA LEU A 62 6.15 15.89 3.65
C LEU A 62 6.93 17.03 4.33
N ASN A 63 6.52 17.47 5.53
CA ASN A 63 7.31 18.38 6.35
C ASN A 63 8.61 17.73 6.87
N PHE A 64 8.72 16.39 6.83
CA PHE A 64 9.85 15.64 7.33
C PHE A 64 10.70 15.08 6.18
N THR A 65 11.64 15.89 5.68
CA THR A 65 12.81 15.46 4.89
C THR A 65 12.52 14.69 3.57
N GLY A 66 13.58 14.30 2.84
CA GLY A 66 13.47 13.46 1.64
C GLY A 66 12.81 12.09 1.88
N THR A 67 12.75 11.60 3.12
CA THR A 67 12.02 10.36 3.47
C THR A 67 10.51 10.51 3.27
N GLY A 68 9.93 11.66 3.62
CA GLY A 68 8.50 11.93 3.42
C GLY A 68 8.11 11.93 1.95
N ILE A 69 8.94 12.53 1.09
CA ILE A 69 8.74 12.54 -0.37
C ILE A 69 8.81 11.11 -0.92
N ALA A 70 9.85 10.36 -0.56
CA ALA A 70 10.01 8.97 -0.98
C ALA A 70 8.82 8.11 -0.56
N HIS A 71 8.33 8.26 0.68
CA HIS A 71 7.17 7.53 1.19
C HIS A 71 5.88 7.90 0.45
N TRP A 72 5.69 9.18 0.11
CA TRP A 72 4.51 9.63 -0.63
C TRP A 72 4.38 8.93 -1.98
N PHE A 73 5.47 8.85 -2.75
CA PHE A 73 5.47 8.10 -4.02
C PHE A 73 5.11 6.64 -3.83
N VAL A 74 5.62 6.00 -2.78
CA VAL A 74 5.29 4.60 -2.47
C VAL A 74 3.81 4.43 -2.15
N MET A 75 3.22 5.33 -1.36
CA MET A 75 1.79 5.28 -1.03
C MET A 75 0.92 5.46 -2.27
N ILE A 76 1.21 6.47 -3.09
CA ILE A 76 0.48 6.69 -4.36
C ILE A 76 0.64 5.48 -5.29
N GLY A 77 1.84 4.91 -5.36
CA GLY A 77 2.13 3.70 -6.13
C GLY A 77 1.23 2.52 -5.75
N PHE A 78 1.04 2.26 -4.46
CA PHE A 78 0.15 1.19 -4.00
C PHE A 78 -1.30 1.35 -4.49
N GLY A 79 -1.81 2.59 -4.53
CA GLY A 79 -3.15 2.87 -5.06
C GLY A 79 -3.21 2.82 -6.58
N ALA A 80 -2.29 3.52 -7.24
CA ALA A 80 -2.23 3.66 -8.70
C ALA A 80 -2.00 2.33 -9.43
N LEU A 81 -1.15 1.46 -8.86
CA LEU A 81 -0.81 0.15 -9.44
C LEU A 81 -1.80 -0.95 -9.04
N PHE A 82 -2.86 -0.64 -8.30
CA PHE A 82 -3.83 -1.66 -7.92
C PHE A 82 -4.51 -2.30 -9.14
N GLY A 83 -4.76 -1.52 -10.20
CA GLY A 83 -5.30 -2.04 -11.45
C GLY A 83 -4.37 -3.05 -12.14
N THR A 84 -3.05 -2.81 -12.12
CA THR A 84 -2.07 -3.75 -12.69
C THR A 84 -2.02 -5.06 -11.91
N LEU A 85 -2.20 -5.00 -10.58
CA LEU A 85 -2.34 -6.19 -9.75
C LEU A 85 -3.58 -7.00 -10.14
N ILE A 86 -4.75 -6.37 -10.31
CA ILE A 86 -5.97 -7.08 -10.76
C ILE A 86 -5.76 -7.74 -12.13
N THR A 87 -5.16 -7.01 -13.08
CA THR A 87 -4.82 -7.57 -14.40
C THR A 87 -3.93 -8.79 -14.27
N ALA A 88 -2.88 -8.71 -13.45
CA ALA A 88 -1.96 -9.83 -13.20
C ALA A 88 -2.68 -11.06 -12.63
N TYR A 89 -3.66 -10.87 -11.71
CA TYR A 89 -4.47 -11.98 -11.18
C TYR A 89 -5.27 -12.71 -12.27
N GLY A 90 -5.82 -11.98 -13.25
CA GLY A 90 -6.52 -12.59 -14.39
C GLY A 90 -5.57 -13.26 -15.39
N GLN A 91 -4.37 -12.69 -15.58
CA GLN A 91 -3.31 -13.23 -16.44
C GLN A 91 -2.81 -14.62 -16.00
N VAL A 92 -2.97 -14.97 -14.73
CA VAL A 92 -2.65 -16.32 -14.21
C VAL A 92 -3.49 -17.41 -14.90
N ILE A 93 -4.73 -17.10 -15.29
CA ILE A 93 -5.64 -18.05 -15.98
C ILE A 93 -5.60 -17.82 -17.49
N ASN A 94 -5.78 -16.57 -17.92
CA ASN A 94 -5.80 -16.18 -19.32
C ASN A 94 -4.74 -15.09 -19.56
N PRO A 95 -3.62 -15.40 -20.25
CA PRO A 95 -2.54 -14.44 -20.51
C PRO A 95 -3.00 -13.16 -21.20
N ASP A 96 -4.05 -13.24 -22.02
CA ASP A 96 -4.60 -12.10 -22.76
C ASP A 96 -5.59 -11.27 -21.93
N PHE A 97 -5.77 -11.60 -20.65
CA PHE A 97 -6.65 -10.86 -19.76
C PHE A 97 -6.09 -9.45 -19.53
N ALA A 98 -6.93 -8.46 -19.83
CA ALA A 98 -6.72 -7.07 -19.55
C ALA A 98 -8.02 -6.50 -18.96
N LEU A 99 -7.91 -5.54 -18.03
CA LEU A 99 -9.09 -4.83 -17.54
C LEU A 99 -9.78 -4.12 -18.72
N PRO A 100 -11.11 -4.27 -18.89
CA PRO A 100 -11.82 -3.59 -19.96
C PRO A 100 -11.60 -2.08 -19.84
N ILE A 101 -11.37 -1.42 -20.98
CA ILE A 101 -11.14 0.04 -21.12
C ILE A 101 -9.73 0.50 -20.69
N ILE A 102 -9.19 0.02 -19.58
CA ILE A 102 -7.93 0.54 -19.01
C ILE A 102 -6.69 -0.26 -19.46
N GLY A 103 -6.83 -1.56 -19.71
CA GLY A 103 -5.70 -2.46 -19.93
C GLY A 103 -5.01 -2.40 -21.30
N HIS A 104 -5.52 -1.61 -22.24
CA HIS A 104 -4.87 -1.30 -23.52
C HIS A 104 -4.73 0.21 -23.75
N PHE A 105 -5.01 1.01 -22.71
CA PHE A 105 -4.92 2.46 -22.82
C PHE A 105 -3.47 2.87 -22.59
N VAL A 106 -2.79 3.31 -23.65
CA VAL A 106 -1.38 3.74 -23.62
C VAL A 106 -1.11 4.77 -22.52
N GLY A 107 -2.06 5.68 -22.25
CA GLY A 107 -1.93 6.65 -21.17
C GLY A 107 -1.90 6.03 -19.78
N TYR A 108 -2.63 4.93 -19.55
CA TYR A 108 -2.60 4.18 -18.29
C TYR A 108 -1.33 3.37 -18.16
N GLU A 109 -0.88 2.72 -19.23
CA GLU A 109 0.37 1.95 -19.26
C GLU A 109 1.58 2.84 -18.95
N LEU A 110 1.72 3.98 -19.65
CA LEU A 110 2.79 4.95 -19.38
C LEU A 110 2.72 5.52 -17.97
N PHE A 111 1.51 5.85 -17.49
CA PHE A 111 1.33 6.32 -16.12
C PHE A 111 1.76 5.25 -15.10
N ALA A 112 1.36 4.00 -15.30
CA ALA A 112 1.71 2.88 -14.44
C ALA A 112 3.23 2.63 -14.44
N GLU A 113 3.89 2.66 -15.60
CA GLU A 113 5.35 2.52 -15.70
C GLU A 113 6.10 3.63 -14.96
N VAL A 114 5.71 4.89 -15.18
CA VAL A 114 6.33 6.04 -14.52
C VAL A 114 6.13 5.96 -13.00
N ILE A 115 4.92 5.68 -12.54
CA ILE A 115 4.63 5.56 -11.11
C ILE A 115 5.34 4.34 -10.51
N ALA A 116 5.43 3.22 -11.23
CA ALA A 116 6.18 2.05 -10.78
C ALA A 116 7.67 2.37 -10.62
N ALA A 117 8.27 3.11 -11.57
CA ALA A 117 9.66 3.54 -11.47
C ALA A 117 9.88 4.47 -10.26
N LEU A 118 9.04 5.47 -10.08
CA LEU A 118 9.13 6.40 -8.93
C LEU A 118 8.92 5.67 -7.59
N THR A 119 7.99 4.72 -7.54
CA THR A 119 7.76 3.85 -6.38
C THR A 119 8.98 3.00 -6.08
N GLY A 120 9.59 2.39 -7.11
CA GLY A 120 10.81 1.59 -6.98
C GLY A 120 11.97 2.41 -6.43
N ILE A 121 12.20 3.61 -6.97
CA ILE A 121 13.22 4.56 -6.48
C ILE A 121 12.93 4.93 -5.02
N GLY A 122 11.67 5.20 -4.67
CA GLY A 122 11.25 5.51 -3.30
C GLY A 122 11.54 4.37 -2.32
N ILE A 123 11.20 3.13 -2.70
CA ILE A 123 11.49 1.92 -1.89
C ILE A 123 12.99 1.77 -1.67
N VAL A 124 13.80 1.81 -2.72
CA VAL A 124 15.26 1.66 -2.62
C VAL A 124 15.86 2.76 -1.74
N THR A 125 15.39 4.00 -1.90
CA THR A 125 15.81 5.14 -1.07
C THR A 125 15.50 4.89 0.41
N LEU A 126 14.27 4.47 0.74
CA LEU A 126 13.87 4.19 2.11
C LEU A 126 14.61 2.99 2.73
N ILE A 127 14.90 1.96 1.93
CA ILE A 127 15.76 0.85 2.34
C ILE A 127 17.15 1.39 2.70
N GLY A 128 17.77 2.18 1.82
CA GLY A 128 19.10 2.76 2.04
C GLY A 128 19.15 3.59 3.32
N ILE A 129 18.17 4.50 3.50
CA ILE A 129 18.05 5.32 4.72
C ILE A 129 17.93 4.44 5.95
N ARG A 130 17.07 3.42 5.92
CA ARG A 130 16.91 2.48 7.04
C ARG A 130 18.22 1.78 7.40
N GLN A 131 18.98 1.30 6.41
CA GLN A 131 20.25 0.62 6.66
C GLN A 131 21.28 1.58 7.27
N VAL A 132 21.45 2.78 6.71
CA VAL A 132 22.39 3.78 7.24
C VAL A 132 22.03 4.17 8.67
N THR A 133 20.76 4.44 8.95
CA THR A 133 20.31 4.79 10.30
C THR A 133 20.54 3.64 11.29
N ARG A 134 20.32 2.39 10.87
CA ARG A 134 20.60 1.21 11.69
C ARG A 134 22.09 1.12 12.05
N PHE A 135 23.00 1.26 11.09
CA PHE A 135 24.44 1.22 11.35
C PHE A 135 24.90 2.38 12.23
N ARG A 136 24.42 3.61 11.99
CA ARG A 136 24.76 4.77 12.83
C ARG A 136 24.30 4.63 14.28
N MET A 137 23.15 4.00 14.52
CA MET A 137 22.68 3.77 15.89
C MET A 137 23.44 2.65 16.60
N LEU A 138 23.92 1.63 15.88
CA LEU A 138 24.78 0.58 16.45
C LEU A 138 26.11 1.16 16.96
N ASN A 139 26.72 2.08 16.20
CA ASN A 139 27.97 2.74 16.59
C ASN A 139 27.80 3.75 17.74
N ARG A 140 26.58 4.03 18.20
CA ARG A 140 26.31 4.99 19.28
C ARG A 140 26.29 4.36 20.68
N PHE A 141 26.28 3.02 20.74
CA PHE A 141 26.27 2.23 21.97
C PHE A 141 27.49 1.28 22.07
N SER A 142 28.48 1.46 21.19
CA SER A 142 29.82 0.86 21.25
C SER A 142 30.82 1.94 21.64
#